data_AF-A0A9E5BHB0-F1
#
_entry.id   AF-A0A9E5BHB0-F1
#
_cell.length_a   1.000
_cell.length_b   1.000
_cell.length_c   1.000
_cell.angle_alpha   90.00
_cell.angle_beta   90.00
_cell.angle_gamma   90.00
#
_symmetry.space_group_name_H-M   'P 1'
#
loop_
_entity.id
_entity.type
_entity.pdbx_description
1 polymer ?
#
loop_
_entity_poly.entity_id
_entity_poly.type
_entity_poly.pdbx_seq_one_letter_code
_entity_poly.pdbx_strand_id
1 'polypeptide(L)'
;MRLPLLIITAVLSIFPSWNIRAQTTPAESAKIIPSAEDPNKDARLAWWREAKFGMFIHWGVYSGFGGEWKGKKVEGYAEHLQRIMKINREEYLESVVKPFNPVEFNADEWVRTVKATGMG
;
A
#
# COMPACT_ATOMS: atom_id res chain seq x y z
N MET A 1 -1.20 -76.61 -7.41
CA MET A 1 -2.23 -76.77 -8.44
C MET A 1 -3.48 -76.03 -7.98
N ARG A 2 -4.07 -75.20 -8.86
CA ARG A 2 -5.36 -74.46 -8.74
C ARG A 2 -5.33 -73.08 -8.06
N LEU A 3 -5.26 -72.04 -8.91
CA LEU A 3 -5.96 -70.75 -8.72
C LEU A 3 -7.47 -70.99 -8.94
N PRO A 4 -8.40 -70.33 -8.24
CA PRO A 4 -8.98 -69.03 -8.70
C PRO A 4 -9.36 -68.15 -7.46
N LEU A 5 -9.94 -66.94 -7.48
CA LEU A 5 -10.64 -66.11 -8.44
C LEU A 5 -10.58 -64.68 -7.87
N LEU A 6 -10.22 -63.70 -8.69
CA LEU A 6 -10.30 -62.27 -8.36
C LEU A 6 -11.78 -61.84 -8.25
N ILE A 7 -12.17 -61.25 -7.11
CA ILE A 7 -13.38 -60.44 -7.01
C ILE A 7 -12.94 -58.99 -6.87
N ILE A 8 -12.99 -58.25 -7.98
CA ILE A 8 -12.85 -56.80 -8.00
C ILE A 8 -14.23 -56.23 -7.65
N THR A 9 -14.46 -55.89 -6.40
CA THR A 9 -15.57 -55.01 -6.02
C THR A 9 -15.20 -53.58 -6.40
N ALA A 10 -15.76 -53.09 -7.51
CA ALA A 10 -15.72 -51.68 -7.85
C ALA A 10 -16.59 -50.90 -6.85
N VAL A 11 -15.96 -50.17 -5.94
CA VAL A 11 -16.64 -49.17 -5.12
C VAL A 11 -16.81 -47.92 -5.97
N LEU A 12 -18.01 -47.73 -6.51
CA LEU A 12 -18.42 -46.47 -7.14
C LEU A 12 -18.62 -45.43 -6.02
N SER A 13 -17.55 -44.75 -5.62
CA SER A 13 -17.65 -43.56 -4.77
C SER A 13 -18.15 -42.40 -5.61
N ILE A 14 -19.43 -42.09 -5.41
CA ILE A 14 -20.12 -40.90 -5.91
C ILE A 14 -19.37 -39.68 -5.38
N PHE A 15 -18.62 -38.98 -6.23
CA PHE A 15 -18.15 -37.64 -5.93
C PHE A 15 -19.34 -36.69 -6.08
N PRO A 16 -19.86 -36.06 -5.00
CA PRO A 16 -20.76 -34.94 -5.19
C PRO A 16 -19.95 -33.85 -5.88
N SER A 17 -20.27 -33.58 -7.15
CA SER A 17 -19.77 -32.45 -7.89
C SER A 17 -20.26 -31.19 -7.19
N TRP A 18 -19.49 -30.71 -6.22
CA TRP A 18 -19.66 -29.38 -5.67
C TRP A 18 -19.34 -28.43 -6.82
N ASN A 19 -20.40 -27.96 -7.48
CA ASN A 19 -20.30 -26.85 -8.41
C ASN A 19 -19.85 -25.63 -7.60
N ILE A 20 -18.54 -25.44 -7.44
CA ILE A 20 -17.97 -24.14 -7.09
C ILE A 20 -18.19 -23.28 -8.33
N ARG A 21 -19.39 -22.73 -8.46
CA ARG A 21 -19.57 -21.54 -9.26
C ARG A 21 -18.90 -20.44 -8.47
N ALA A 22 -17.71 -20.03 -8.90
CA ALA A 22 -17.16 -18.75 -8.50
C ALA A 22 -18.25 -17.71 -8.77
N GLN A 23 -18.88 -17.19 -7.72
CA GLN A 23 -19.66 -15.97 -7.81
C GLN A 23 -18.64 -14.87 -8.07
N THR A 24 -18.30 -14.68 -9.35
CA THR A 24 -17.82 -13.38 -9.79
C THR A 24 -19.03 -12.47 -9.69
N THR A 25 -19.26 -11.89 -8.50
CA THR A 25 -20.07 -10.69 -8.39
C THR A 25 -19.42 -9.70 -9.33
N PRO A 26 -20.08 -9.26 -10.42
CA PRO A 26 -19.56 -8.15 -11.19
C PRO A 26 -19.36 -7.02 -10.18
N ALA A 27 -18.14 -6.51 -10.04
CA ALA A 27 -17.93 -5.29 -9.29
C ALA A 27 -18.83 -4.25 -9.97
N GLU A 28 -19.94 -3.90 -9.33
CA GLU A 28 -20.80 -2.82 -9.77
C GLU A 28 -19.89 -1.61 -9.92
N SER A 29 -19.73 -1.13 -11.15
CA SER A 29 -18.86 -0.01 -11.44
C SER A 29 -19.37 1.17 -10.62
N ALA A 30 -18.69 1.50 -9.53
CA ALA A 30 -19.06 2.62 -8.69
C ALA A 30 -19.14 3.85 -9.60
N LYS A 31 -20.35 4.37 -9.82
CA LYS A 31 -20.55 5.63 -10.55
C LYS A 31 -19.70 6.68 -9.85
N ILE A 32 -18.77 7.29 -10.59
CA ILE A 32 -18.00 8.42 -10.07
C ILE A 32 -18.97 9.60 -10.00
N ILE A 33 -19.52 9.86 -8.82
CA ILE A 33 -20.35 11.03 -8.56
C ILE A 33 -19.41 12.17 -8.19
N PRO A 34 -19.49 13.34 -8.85
CA PRO A 34 -18.77 14.53 -8.43
C PRO A 34 -19.07 14.82 -6.95
N SER A 35 -18.04 15.13 -6.15
CA SER A 35 -18.20 15.36 -4.69
C SER A 35 -19.29 16.39 -4.35
N ALA A 36 -19.52 17.38 -5.22
CA ALA A 36 -20.58 18.37 -5.05
C ALA A 36 -22.01 17.79 -5.05
N GLU A 37 -22.21 16.64 -5.72
CA GLU A 37 -23.52 16.00 -5.91
C GLU A 37 -23.73 14.81 -4.95
N ASP A 38 -22.74 14.51 -4.10
CA ASP A 38 -22.82 13.39 -3.18
C ASP A 38 -23.67 13.74 -1.95
N PRO A 39 -24.85 13.10 -1.78
CA PRO A 39 -25.73 13.38 -0.64
C PRO A 39 -25.09 12.98 0.71
N ASN A 40 -24.07 12.12 0.71
CA ASN A 40 -23.37 11.66 1.91
C ASN A 40 -22.08 12.43 2.21
N LYS A 41 -21.77 13.49 1.44
CA LYS A 41 -20.54 14.28 1.60
C LYS A 41 -20.34 14.77 3.03
N ASP A 42 -21.40 15.32 3.64
CA ASP A 42 -21.28 15.92 4.96
C ASP A 42 -20.99 14.89 6.05
N ALA A 43 -21.68 13.74 6.02
CA ALA A 43 -21.43 12.64 6.94
C ALA A 43 -19.98 12.11 6.82
N ARG A 44 -19.47 11.95 5.60
CA ARG A 44 -18.09 11.47 5.37
C ARG A 44 -17.02 12.45 5.82
N LEU A 45 -17.28 13.75 5.76
CA LEU A 45 -16.33 14.80 6.11
C LEU A 45 -16.50 15.31 7.56
N ALA A 46 -17.45 14.77 8.33
CA ALA A 46 -17.70 15.20 9.71
C ALA A 46 -16.45 15.04 10.58
N TRP A 47 -15.92 13.81 10.66
CA TRP A 47 -14.70 13.51 11.43
C TRP A 47 -13.50 14.35 10.99
N TRP A 48 -13.34 14.59 9.68
CA TRP A 48 -12.22 15.39 9.16
C TRP A 48 -12.34 16.85 9.58
N ARG A 49 -13.56 17.40 9.59
CA ARG A 49 -13.83 18.74 10.10
C ARG A 49 -13.64 18.82 11.61
N GLU A 50 -13.89 17.75 12.35
CA GLU A 50 -13.68 17.67 13.80
C GLU A 50 -12.21 17.54 14.19
N ALA A 51 -11.40 16.85 13.38
CA ALA A 51 -10.00 16.59 13.69
C ALA A 51 -9.16 17.86 13.87
N LYS A 52 -9.39 18.92 13.05
CA LYS A 52 -8.78 20.28 13.06
C LYS A 52 -7.25 20.38 12.94
N PHE A 53 -6.52 19.43 13.48
CA PHE A 53 -5.07 19.41 13.60
C PHE A 53 -4.57 18.04 13.14
N GLY A 54 -3.51 18.06 12.35
CA GLY A 54 -2.92 16.84 11.81
C GLY A 54 -1.49 17.08 11.39
N MET A 55 -0.81 16.00 11.02
CA MET A 55 0.57 16.02 10.58
C MET A 55 0.68 15.55 9.15
N PHE A 56 1.57 16.20 8.39
CA PHE A 56 1.98 15.78 7.07
C PHE A 56 3.44 15.35 7.12
N ILE A 57 3.75 14.16 6.59
CA ILE A 57 5.10 13.59 6.63
C ILE A 57 5.69 13.58 5.21
N HIS A 58 6.75 14.36 4.99
CA HIS A 58 7.59 14.26 3.79
C HIS A 58 8.70 13.25 4.05
N TRP A 59 8.47 12.00 3.64
CA TRP A 59 9.44 10.92 3.82
C TRP A 59 9.56 10.05 2.57
N GLY A 60 10.80 9.76 2.19
CA GLY A 60 11.10 8.92 1.04
C GLY A 60 12.59 8.78 0.81
N VAL A 61 12.97 8.27 -0.36
CA VAL A 61 14.36 7.96 -0.71
C VAL A 61 15.30 9.18 -0.62
N TYR A 62 14.77 10.38 -0.81
CA TYR A 62 15.51 11.64 -0.69
C TYR A 62 15.87 12.00 0.76
N SER A 63 15.16 11.47 1.76
CA SER A 63 15.33 11.84 3.17
C SER A 63 16.72 11.49 3.70
N GLY A 64 17.33 10.42 3.20
CA GLY A 64 18.69 10.01 3.60
C GLY A 64 19.79 10.99 3.20
N PHE A 65 19.51 11.87 2.25
CA PHE A 65 20.47 12.85 1.74
C PHE A 65 20.41 14.20 2.46
N GLY A 66 19.36 14.47 3.24
CA GLY A 66 19.26 15.66 4.08
C GLY A 66 19.38 17.01 3.34
N GLY A 67 19.11 17.04 2.03
CA GLY A 67 19.32 18.23 1.21
C GLY A 67 20.77 18.45 0.76
N GLU A 68 21.59 17.40 0.71
CA GLU A 68 22.93 17.42 0.11
C GLU A 68 23.08 16.35 -0.97
N TRP A 69 23.79 16.67 -2.04
CA TRP A 69 24.13 15.73 -3.09
C TRP A 69 25.59 15.89 -3.52
N LYS A 70 26.41 14.86 -3.31
CA LYS A 70 27.83 14.83 -3.71
C LYS A 70 28.61 16.05 -3.21
N GLY A 71 28.45 16.40 -1.93
CA GLY A 71 29.11 17.54 -1.30
C GLY A 71 28.54 18.91 -1.69
N LYS A 72 27.44 18.95 -2.45
CA LYS A 72 26.74 20.18 -2.81
C LYS A 72 25.43 20.27 -2.05
N LYS A 73 25.22 21.38 -1.36
CA LYS A 73 23.92 21.70 -0.77
C LYS A 73 22.88 21.85 -1.88
N VAL A 74 21.75 21.18 -1.73
CA VAL A 74 20.58 21.32 -2.58
C VAL A 74 19.80 22.52 -2.09
N GLU A 75 19.61 23.51 -2.96
CA GLU A 75 18.81 24.70 -2.63
C GLU A 75 17.32 24.40 -2.78
N GLY A 76 16.53 24.79 -1.78
CA GLY A 76 15.08 24.57 -1.76
C GLY A 76 14.69 23.25 -1.09
N TYR A 77 13.71 22.57 -1.69
CA TYR A 77 13.04 21.41 -1.12
C TYR A 77 13.81 20.11 -1.36
N ALA A 78 14.13 19.38 -0.29
CA ALA A 78 14.91 18.14 -0.36
C ALA A 78 14.19 17.04 -1.16
N GLU A 79 12.86 17.00 -1.12
CA GLU A 79 12.05 16.06 -1.92
C GLU A 79 12.19 16.27 -3.43
N HIS A 80 12.69 17.43 -3.85
CA HIS A 80 12.97 17.76 -5.24
C HIS A 80 14.43 17.49 -5.66
N LEU A 81 15.20 16.76 -4.86
CA LEU A 81 16.60 16.39 -5.10
C LEU A 81 16.87 16.00 -6.56
N GLN A 82 16.11 15.05 -7.11
CA GLN A 82 16.29 14.58 -8.49
C GLN A 82 16.16 15.69 -9.53
N ARG A 83 15.13 16.53 -9.38
CA ARG A 83 14.82 17.63 -10.29
C ARG A 83 15.86 18.75 -10.20
N ILE A 84 16.24 19.13 -8.98
CA ILE A 84 17.11 20.28 -8.72
C ILE A 84 18.54 19.98 -9.14
N MET A 85 19.04 18.80 -8.76
CA MET A 85 20.40 18.37 -9.11
C MET A 85 20.48 17.75 -10.51
N LYS A 86 19.36 17.71 -11.25
CA LYS A 86 19.23 17.16 -12.60
C LYS A 86 19.85 15.76 -12.71
N ILE A 87 19.58 14.93 -11.71
CA ILE A 87 20.10 13.56 -11.62
C ILE A 87 19.36 12.72 -12.66
N ASN A 88 20.10 12.06 -13.54
CA ASN A 88 19.50 11.11 -14.48
C ASN A 88 18.84 9.96 -13.73
N ARG A 89 17.89 9.28 -14.39
CA ARG A 89 17.04 8.28 -13.72
C ARG A 89 17.85 7.10 -13.20
N GLU A 90 18.82 6.65 -13.98
CA GLU A 90 19.66 5.49 -13.68
C GLU A 90 20.49 5.74 -12.42
N GLU A 91 21.17 6.89 -12.36
CA GLU A 91 21.96 7.30 -11.19
C GLU A 91 21.09 7.47 -9.94
N TYR A 92 19.91 8.07 -10.10
CA TYR A 92 18.97 8.22 -8.98
C TYR A 92 18.50 6.85 -8.45
N LEU A 93 18.23 5.90 -9.34
CA LEU A 93 17.85 4.54 -8.95
C LEU A 93 18.97 3.86 -8.16
N GLU A 94 20.19 3.89 -8.67
CA GLU A 94 21.35 3.21 -8.06
C GLU A 94 21.79 3.85 -6.74
N SER A 95 21.83 5.18 -6.71
CA SER A 95 22.49 5.91 -5.62
C SER A 95 21.53 6.41 -4.55
N VAL A 96 20.25 6.60 -4.89
CA VAL A 96 19.25 7.16 -3.96
C VAL A 96 18.20 6.13 -3.59
N VAL A 97 17.64 5.41 -4.58
CA VAL A 97 16.53 4.48 -4.33
C VAL A 97 17.00 3.17 -3.71
N LYS A 98 17.98 2.48 -4.33
CA LYS A 98 18.44 1.17 -3.84
C LYS A 98 18.99 1.19 -2.41
N PRO A 99 19.72 2.23 -1.96
CA PRO A 99 20.24 2.27 -0.59
C PRO A 99 19.18 2.59 0.46
N PHE A 100 17.98 3.04 0.08
CA PHE A 100 16.96 3.44 1.03
C PHE A 100 16.42 2.21 1.79
N ASN A 101 16.84 2.09 3.05
CA ASN A 101 16.44 1.01 3.95
C ASN A 101 16.28 1.54 5.39
N PRO A 102 15.07 2.00 5.78
CA PRO A 102 14.84 2.60 7.10
C PRO A 102 14.68 1.53 8.17
N VAL A 103 15.78 0.91 8.59
CA VAL A 103 15.79 -0.21 9.57
C VAL A 103 15.29 0.17 10.96
N GLU A 104 15.32 1.45 11.31
CA GLU A 104 14.83 1.98 12.59
C GLU A 104 13.36 2.43 12.54
N PHE A 105 12.69 2.27 11.39
CA PHE A 105 11.29 2.68 11.26
C PHE A 105 10.36 1.83 12.13
N ASN A 106 9.53 2.51 12.93
CA ASN A 106 8.49 1.90 13.75
C ASN A 106 7.17 2.68 13.62
N ALA A 107 6.19 2.10 12.93
CA ALA A 107 4.89 2.72 12.71
C ALA A 107 4.12 2.96 14.01
N ASP A 108 4.19 2.03 14.97
CA ASP A 108 3.48 2.17 16.24
C ASP A 108 4.06 3.32 17.07
N GLU A 109 5.37 3.52 17.03
CA GLU A 109 6.01 4.64 17.70
C GLU A 109 5.58 5.98 17.11
N TRP A 110 5.51 6.07 15.78
CA TRP A 110 5.03 7.27 15.10
C TRP A 110 3.58 7.56 15.46
N VAL A 111 2.70 6.56 15.38
CA VAL A 111 1.27 6.73 15.71
C VAL A 111 1.08 7.08 17.17
N ARG A 112 1.84 6.46 18.10
CA ARG A 112 1.80 6.82 19.53
C ARG A 112 2.19 8.29 19.74
N THR A 113 3.28 8.73 19.11
CA THR A 113 3.75 10.11 19.20
C THR A 113 2.72 11.09 18.65
N VAL A 114 2.13 10.79 17.48
CA VAL A 114 1.08 11.61 16.84
C VAL A 114 -0.15 11.72 17.72
N LYS A 115 -0.62 10.62 18.30
CA LYS A 115 -1.76 10.67 19.23
C LYS A 115 -1.45 11.47 20.49
N ALA A 116 -0.23 11.35 21.01
CA ALA A 116 0.21 12.09 22.20
C ALA A 116 0.24 13.62 21.99
N THR A 117 0.38 14.10 20.75
CA THR A 117 0.29 15.54 20.43
C THR A 117 -1.14 16.04 20.24
N GLY A 118 -2.15 15.17 20.43
CA GLY A 118 -3.56 15.52 20.29
C GLY A 118 -4.06 15.48 18.85
N MET A 119 -3.33 14.85 17.93
CA MET A 119 -3.77 14.62 16.56
C MET A 119 -4.58 13.32 16.48
N GLY A 120 -5.74 13.38 15.82
CA GLY A 120 -6.60 12.23 15.56
C GLY A 120 -7.98 12.33 16.19
#